data_AF-A0A941WX36-F1
#
_entry.id   AF-A0A941WX36-F1
#
_cell.length_a   1.000
_cell.length_b   1.000
_cell.length_c   1.000
_cell.angle_alpha   90.00
_cell.angle_beta   90.00
_cell.angle_gamma   90.00
#
_symmetry.space_group_name_H-M   'P 1'
#
loop_
_entity.id
_entity.type
_entity.pdbx_description
1 polymer ?
#
loop_
_entity_poly.entity_id
_entity_poly.type
_entity_poly.pdbx_seq_one_letter_code
_entity_poly.pdbx_strand_id
1 'polypeptide(L)'
;MKYPQKHKLISKSIFTILIIGAMLNASITVIRHILVGNSNNEDNSTQELVLWEAFKTSFIQKDITVGMDLGNAAKGIRYLKETGQMDYGTSIWDTFIQNYIPRRLVGEEAKENLKLNIVNDKSTIQKLTYNITTMTGYYSAFKCFSYLGFFLFGFIGYLYGYFWRRICKSQICLFIYLSIIATVPLIFTHGVDYLYTRLIFIFLIIYPLSYYSIERKKIKASTKFIV
;
A
#
# COMPACT_ATOMS: atom_id res chain seq x y z
N MET A 1 28.06 17.12 4.75
CA MET A 1 26.99 17.43 5.74
C MET A 1 27.56 18.36 6.80
N LYS A 2 26.84 19.45 7.15
CA LYS A 2 27.43 20.64 7.80
C LYS A 2 27.79 20.49 9.30
N TYR A 3 27.46 19.39 10.00
CA TYR A 3 27.84 19.18 11.41
C TYR A 3 27.95 17.68 11.79
N PRO A 4 29.16 17.09 11.85
CA PRO A 4 29.35 15.65 12.08
C PRO A 4 28.99 15.18 13.51
N GLN A 5 29.13 16.03 14.53
CA GLN A 5 28.76 15.68 15.90
C GLN A 5 27.24 15.61 16.13
N LYS A 6 26.47 16.47 15.45
CA LYS A 6 24.99 16.45 15.50
C LYS A 6 24.40 15.28 14.72
N HIS A 7 25.15 14.69 13.77
CA HIS A 7 24.69 13.53 13.00
C HIS A 7 24.39 12.32 13.89
N LYS A 8 25.27 12.03 14.86
CA LYS A 8 25.08 10.89 15.78
C LYS A 8 23.88 11.10 16.71
N LEU A 9 23.65 12.34 17.14
CA LEU A 9 22.49 12.70 17.96
C LEU A 9 21.18 12.61 17.14
N ILE A 10 21.16 13.22 15.95
CA ILE A 10 20.01 13.18 15.03
C ILE A 10 19.66 11.74 14.65
N SER A 11 20.66 10.92 14.32
CA SER A 11 20.47 9.50 13.99
C SER A 11 19.86 8.72 15.16
N LYS A 12 20.35 8.93 16.39
CA LYS A 12 19.75 8.32 17.60
C LYS A 12 18.32 8.79 17.82
N SER A 13 18.05 10.09 17.70
CA SER A 13 16.70 10.64 17.86
C SER A 13 15.72 10.07 16.83
N ILE A 14 16.12 9.98 15.56
CA ILE A 14 15.30 9.37 14.50
C ILE A 14 15.02 7.90 14.83
N PHE A 15 16.03 7.15 15.26
CA PHE A 15 15.87 5.74 15.62
C PHE A 15 14.90 5.56 16.80
N THR A 16 15.01 6.39 17.84
CA THR A 16 14.09 6.37 18.97
C THR A 16 12.66 6.70 18.55
N ILE A 17 12.46 7.72 17.70
CA ILE A 17 11.14 8.08 17.16
C ILE A 17 10.55 6.92 16.35
N LEU A 18 11.36 6.26 15.53
CA LEU A 18 10.93 5.10 14.74
C LEU A 18 10.52 3.92 15.63
N ILE A 19 11.27 3.63 16.70
CA ILE A 19 10.90 2.58 17.66
C ILE A 19 9.57 2.91 18.34
N ILE A 20 9.41 4.13 18.84
CA ILE A 20 8.16 4.56 19.49
C ILE A 20 6.99 4.50 18.50
N GLY A 21 7.18 4.98 17.27
CA GLY A 21 6.18 4.91 16.21
C GLY A 21 5.81 3.47 15.84
N ALA A 22 6.80 2.57 15.75
CA ALA A 22 6.55 1.15 15.51
C ALA A 22 5.78 0.50 16.67
N MET A 23 6.10 0.85 17.91
CA MET A 23 5.37 0.37 19.09
C MET A 23 3.92 0.83 19.09
N LEU A 24 3.66 2.10 18.78
CA LEU A 24 2.31 2.64 18.66
C LEU A 24 1.51 1.98 17.53
N ASN A 25 2.16 1.75 16.38
CA ASN A 25 1.52 1.10 15.24
C ASN A 25 1.16 -0.36 15.51
N ALA A 26 2.05 -1.11 16.18
CA ALA A 26 1.77 -2.50 16.56
C ALA A 26 0.65 -2.60 17.63
N SER A 27 0.54 -1.61 18.51
CA SER A 27 -0.51 -1.53 19.53
C SER A 27 -1.82 -0.89 19.04
N ILE A 28 -1.93 -0.57 17.73
CA ILE A 28 -3.07 0.17 17.18
C ILE A 28 -4.41 -0.54 17.40
N THR A 29 -4.43 -1.87 17.45
CA THR A 29 -5.64 -2.66 17.67
C THR A 29 -6.19 -2.48 19.08
N VAL A 30 -5.33 -2.45 20.09
CA VAL A 30 -5.72 -2.20 21.49
C VAL A 30 -6.18 -0.75 21.67
N ILE A 31 -5.44 0.19 21.09
CA ILE A 31 -5.82 1.61 21.06
C ILE A 31 -7.21 1.78 20.42
N ARG A 32 -7.46 1.07 19.30
CA ARG A 32 -8.74 1.11 18.59
C ARG A 32 -9.87 0.48 19.40
N HIS A 33 -9.64 -0.61 20.12
CA HIS A 33 -10.65 -1.23 20.99
C HIS A 33 -11.09 -0.29 22.13
N ILE A 34 -10.15 0.47 22.70
CA ILE A 34 -10.42 1.47 23.73
C ILE A 34 -11.19 2.66 23.15
N LEU A 35 -10.78 3.17 21.98
CA LEU A 35 -11.41 4.33 21.32
C LEU A 35 -12.82 4.04 20.78
N VAL A 36 -13.05 2.81 20.28
CA VAL A 36 -14.35 2.44 19.69
C VAL A 36 -15.44 2.33 20.75
N GLY A 37 -15.08 2.12 22.03
CA GLY A 37 -16.04 2.08 23.14
C GLY A 37 -17.08 0.99 22.92
N ASN A 38 -16.92 -0.16 23.57
CA ASN A 38 -17.92 -1.22 23.47
C ASN A 38 -19.26 -0.67 24.04
N SER A 39 -20.16 -0.22 23.17
CA SER A 39 -21.41 0.50 23.50
C SER A 39 -22.41 -0.32 24.34
N ASN A 40 -22.07 -1.55 24.74
CA ASN A 40 -23.01 -2.48 25.36
C ASN A 40 -22.51 -3.14 26.66
N ASN A 41 -21.41 -2.71 27.28
CA ASN A 41 -21.04 -3.20 28.60
C ASN A 41 -20.43 -2.07 29.45
N GLU A 42 -21.13 -1.69 30.51
CA GLU A 42 -20.81 -0.59 31.44
C GLU A 42 -19.56 -0.81 32.32
N ASP A 43 -18.75 -1.85 32.10
CA ASP A 43 -17.75 -2.30 33.09
C ASP A 43 -16.27 -2.22 32.70
N ASN A 44 -15.88 -1.39 31.72
CA ASN A 44 -14.45 -1.20 31.43
C ASN A 44 -14.08 0.29 31.27
N SER A 45 -14.36 1.07 32.31
CA SER A 45 -13.62 2.30 32.54
C SER A 45 -12.24 1.92 33.11
N THR A 46 -11.16 2.40 32.47
CA THR A 46 -9.78 2.42 33.00
C THR A 46 -8.92 1.13 32.95
N GLN A 47 -8.82 0.43 31.81
CA GLN A 47 -7.58 -0.33 31.58
C GLN A 47 -6.45 0.67 31.24
N GLU A 48 -5.48 0.83 32.14
CA GLU A 48 -4.25 1.56 31.84
C GLU A 48 -3.61 0.97 30.58
N LEU A 49 -3.37 1.82 29.60
CA LEU A 49 -2.82 1.42 28.32
C LEU A 49 -1.32 1.16 28.49
N VAL A 50 -0.96 -0.04 28.96
CA VAL A 50 0.43 -0.48 29.05
C VAL A 50 0.90 -0.82 27.63
N LEU A 51 1.39 0.20 26.92
CA LEU A 51 1.85 0.10 25.52
C LEU A 51 2.81 -1.07 25.28
N TRP A 52 3.65 -1.39 26.27
CA TRP A 52 4.60 -2.49 26.19
C TRP A 52 3.94 -3.87 26.21
N GLU A 53 2.89 -4.05 27.01
CA GLU A 53 2.13 -5.30 27.04
C GLU A 53 1.26 -5.44 25.80
N ALA A 54 0.63 -4.36 25.34
CA ALA A 54 -0.07 -4.32 24.06
C ALA A 54 0.87 -4.67 22.90
N PHE A 55 2.09 -4.13 22.91
CA PHE A 55 3.13 -4.43 21.93
C PHE A 55 3.51 -5.90 21.97
N LYS A 56 3.87 -6.46 23.12
CA LYS A 56 4.18 -7.90 23.27
C LYS A 56 3.03 -8.78 22.81
N THR A 57 1.81 -8.43 23.23
CA THR A 57 0.60 -9.18 22.91
C THR A 57 0.32 -9.17 21.40
N SER A 58 0.61 -8.07 20.70
CA SER A 58 0.49 -8.01 19.23
C SER A 58 1.34 -9.04 18.48
N PHE A 59 2.44 -9.52 19.08
CA PHE A 59 3.29 -10.57 18.49
C PHE A 59 2.94 -11.99 18.97
N ILE A 60 2.25 -12.12 20.11
CA ILE A 60 1.98 -13.41 20.76
C ILE A 60 0.54 -13.88 20.51
N GLN A 61 -0.41 -12.96 20.42
CA GLN A 61 -1.83 -13.28 20.36
C GLN A 61 -2.22 -13.74 18.95
N LYS A 62 -2.52 -15.04 18.83
CA LYS A 62 -2.84 -15.71 17.57
C LYS A 62 -4.27 -15.43 17.06
N ASP A 63 -5.15 -14.96 17.96
CA ASP A 63 -6.56 -14.73 17.67
C ASP A 63 -6.98 -13.38 18.25
N ILE A 64 -7.05 -12.38 17.38
CA ILE A 64 -7.58 -11.06 17.69
C ILE A 64 -9.01 -11.03 17.17
N THR A 65 -9.96 -10.56 17.96
CA THR A 65 -11.40 -10.48 17.64
C THR A 65 -11.71 -9.71 16.35
N VAL A 66 -10.82 -8.80 15.92
CA VAL A 66 -10.90 -8.03 14.66
C VAL A 66 -9.95 -8.52 13.55
N GLY A 67 -9.19 -9.59 13.82
CA GLY A 67 -8.18 -10.17 12.95
C GLY A 67 -6.94 -9.29 12.74
N MET A 68 -5.77 -9.91 12.47
CA MET A 68 -4.61 -9.18 11.93
C MET A 68 -4.76 -9.03 10.42
N ASP A 69 -4.26 -7.95 9.81
CA ASP A 69 -4.31 -7.75 8.35
C ASP A 69 -3.76 -8.98 7.58
N LEU A 70 -2.62 -9.53 8.03
CA LEU A 70 -2.02 -10.75 7.48
C LEU A 70 -2.87 -12.01 7.74
N GLY A 71 -3.50 -12.11 8.92
CA GLY A 71 -4.39 -13.22 9.25
C GLY A 71 -5.67 -13.22 8.42
N ASN A 72 -6.23 -12.03 8.18
CA ASN A 72 -7.40 -11.82 7.33
C ASN A 72 -7.07 -12.14 5.87
N ALA A 73 -5.89 -11.75 5.40
CA ALA A 73 -5.39 -12.14 4.09
C ALA A 73 -5.21 -13.65 3.95
N ALA A 74 -4.66 -14.34 4.97
CA ALA A 74 -4.54 -15.79 4.95
C ALA A 74 -5.91 -16.50 4.89
N LYS A 75 -6.89 -16.03 5.68
CA LYS A 75 -8.29 -16.52 5.63
C LYS A 75 -8.90 -16.26 4.25
N GLY A 76 -8.68 -15.09 3.67
CA GLY A 76 -9.14 -14.74 2.33
C GLY A 76 -8.51 -15.60 1.23
N ILE A 77 -7.20 -15.83 1.28
CA ILE A 77 -6.48 -16.71 0.34
C ILE A 77 -7.02 -18.13 0.42
N ARG A 78 -7.24 -18.64 1.64
CA ARG A 78 -7.85 -19.95 1.84
C ARG A 78 -9.24 -20.03 1.21
N TYR A 79 -10.07 -19.01 1.41
CA TYR A 79 -11.38 -18.92 0.79
C TYR A 79 -11.30 -18.97 -0.75
N LEU A 80 -10.46 -18.13 -1.37
CA LEU A 80 -10.29 -18.13 -2.84
C LEU A 80 -9.78 -19.47 -3.36
N LYS A 81 -8.90 -20.14 -2.60
CA LYS A 81 -8.41 -21.48 -2.95
C LYS A 81 -9.52 -22.53 -2.89
N GLU A 82 -10.36 -22.49 -1.86
CA GLU A 82 -11.46 -23.46 -1.67
C GLU A 82 -12.59 -23.23 -2.68
N THR A 83 -12.89 -21.98 -3.05
CA THR A 83 -13.95 -21.65 -4.01
C THR A 83 -13.48 -21.61 -5.46
N GLY A 84 -12.17 -21.53 -5.70
CA GLY A 84 -11.60 -21.36 -7.04
C GLY A 84 -11.88 -19.99 -7.66
N GLN A 85 -12.36 -19.02 -6.88
CA GLN A 85 -12.69 -17.68 -7.37
C GLN A 85 -11.43 -16.86 -7.55
N MET A 86 -11.05 -16.62 -8.81
CA MET A 86 -9.86 -15.87 -9.18
C MET A 86 -10.30 -14.78 -10.17
N ASP A 87 -9.80 -13.56 -10.00
CA ASP A 87 -10.20 -12.44 -10.85
C ASP A 87 -9.23 -12.20 -12.02
N TYR A 88 -8.08 -12.89 -12.04
CA TYR A 88 -7.07 -12.78 -13.09
C TYR A 88 -6.65 -11.34 -13.41
N GLY A 89 -6.71 -10.44 -12.42
CA GLY A 89 -6.35 -9.03 -12.58
C GLY A 89 -7.48 -8.11 -13.05
N THR A 90 -8.72 -8.60 -13.23
CA THR A 90 -9.84 -7.71 -13.60
C THR A 90 -10.19 -6.70 -12.51
N SER A 91 -9.85 -6.95 -11.25
CA SER A 91 -9.98 -5.93 -10.20
C SER A 91 -9.15 -4.68 -10.47
N ILE A 92 -8.00 -4.79 -11.14
CA ILE A 92 -7.18 -3.63 -11.53
C ILE A 92 -7.96 -2.76 -12.54
N TRP A 93 -8.65 -3.40 -13.48
CA TRP A 93 -9.51 -2.72 -14.45
C TRP A 93 -10.70 -2.05 -13.75
N ASP A 94 -11.39 -2.77 -12.87
CA ASP A 94 -12.55 -2.25 -12.15
C ASP A 94 -12.16 -1.05 -11.28
N THR A 95 -10.98 -1.10 -10.63
CA THR A 95 -10.40 0.03 -9.90
C THR A 95 -10.06 1.20 -10.83
N PHE A 96 -9.53 0.95 -12.03
CA PHE A 96 -9.30 2.00 -13.03
C PHE A 96 -10.60 2.70 -13.42
N ILE A 97 -11.64 1.95 -13.78
CA ILE A 97 -12.97 2.51 -14.11
C ILE A 97 -13.53 3.29 -12.92
N GLN A 98 -13.38 2.75 -11.71
CA GLN A 98 -13.84 3.41 -10.49
C GLN A 98 -13.15 4.77 -10.27
N ASN A 99 -11.85 4.86 -10.50
CA ASN A 99 -11.05 6.04 -10.19
C ASN A 99 -11.05 7.11 -11.30
N TYR A 100 -11.05 6.70 -12.57
CA TYR A 100 -10.83 7.61 -13.70
C TYR A 100 -12.08 7.98 -14.46
N ILE A 101 -13.11 7.12 -14.49
CA ILE A 101 -14.35 7.42 -15.21
C ILE A 101 -15.34 8.08 -14.24
N PRO A 102 -15.63 9.38 -14.37
CA PRO A 102 -16.49 10.07 -13.44
C PRO A 102 -17.94 9.64 -13.65
N ARG A 103 -18.59 9.14 -12.59
CA ARG A 103 -20.01 8.76 -12.61
C ARG A 103 -20.91 9.91 -13.08
N ARG A 104 -20.53 11.15 -12.80
CA ARG A 104 -21.28 12.35 -13.20
C ARG A 104 -21.34 12.56 -14.72
N LEU A 105 -20.34 12.09 -15.46
CA LEU A 105 -20.28 12.27 -16.91
C LEU A 105 -21.00 11.15 -17.66
N VAL A 106 -20.83 9.90 -17.23
CA VAL A 106 -21.34 8.73 -17.95
C VAL A 106 -22.61 8.13 -17.35
N GLY A 107 -22.99 8.52 -16.13
CA GLY A 107 -24.07 7.90 -15.37
C GLY A 107 -23.59 6.71 -14.52
N GLU A 108 -24.43 6.26 -13.57
CA GLU A 108 -24.12 5.11 -12.72
C GLU A 108 -24.15 3.80 -13.49
N GLU A 109 -25.22 3.57 -14.23
CA GLU A 109 -25.45 2.33 -14.98
C GLU A 109 -24.33 2.07 -15.99
N ALA A 110 -23.98 3.06 -16.81
CA ALA A 110 -22.89 2.93 -17.78
C ALA A 110 -21.55 2.66 -17.10
N LYS A 111 -21.28 3.28 -15.94
CA LYS A 111 -20.03 3.05 -15.20
C LYS A 111 -19.95 1.64 -14.62
N GLU A 112 -21.03 1.13 -14.05
CA GLU A 112 -21.04 -0.23 -13.51
C GLU A 112 -20.98 -1.28 -14.62
N ASN A 113 -21.59 -1.02 -15.78
CA ASN A 113 -21.50 -1.90 -16.95
C ASN A 113 -20.09 -1.97 -17.57
N LEU A 114 -19.24 -0.97 -17.32
CA LEU A 114 -17.84 -0.98 -17.76
C LEU A 114 -16.94 -1.82 -16.85
N LYS A 115 -17.40 -2.16 -15.64
CA LYS A 115 -16.67 -3.03 -14.71
C LYS A 115 -17.01 -4.48 -15.01
N LEU A 116 -15.99 -5.33 -14.93
CA LEU A 116 -16.11 -6.76 -15.19
C LEU A 116 -16.66 -7.50 -13.96
N ASN A 117 -16.29 -7.08 -12.74
CA ASN A 117 -16.81 -7.61 -11.48
C ASN A 117 -16.83 -9.16 -11.40
N ILE A 118 -15.84 -9.83 -12.00
CA ILE A 118 -15.80 -11.31 -12.12
C ILE A 118 -15.85 -12.00 -10.76
N VAL A 119 -15.19 -11.41 -9.76
CA VAL A 119 -15.21 -11.89 -8.37
C VAL A 119 -15.84 -10.81 -7.50
N ASN A 120 -17.01 -11.10 -6.93
CA ASN A 120 -17.66 -10.23 -5.95
C ASN A 120 -17.32 -10.69 -4.53
N ASP A 121 -16.13 -10.32 -4.06
CA ASP A 121 -15.59 -10.64 -2.74
C ASP A 121 -15.90 -9.58 -1.68
N LYS A 122 -16.66 -8.53 -2.00
CA LYS A 122 -16.91 -7.39 -1.10
C LYS A 122 -17.49 -7.81 0.25
N SER A 123 -18.50 -8.69 0.24
CA SER A 123 -19.13 -9.18 1.47
C SER A 123 -18.18 -10.06 2.29
N THR A 124 -17.38 -10.89 1.63
CA THR A 124 -16.36 -11.73 2.25
C THR A 124 -15.25 -10.89 2.88
N ILE A 125 -14.75 -9.88 2.15
CA ILE A 125 -13.76 -8.93 2.64
C ILE A 125 -14.31 -8.23 3.89
N GLN A 126 -15.51 -7.65 3.81
CA GLN A 126 -16.18 -6.99 4.92
C GLN A 126 -16.32 -7.89 6.16
N LYS A 127 -16.69 -9.15 5.96
CA LYS A 127 -16.82 -10.14 7.03
C LYS A 127 -15.47 -10.49 7.67
N LEU A 128 -14.42 -10.63 6.86
CA LEU A 128 -13.08 -10.98 7.34
C LEU A 128 -12.34 -9.80 7.99
N THR A 129 -12.59 -8.59 7.51
CA THR A 129 -11.92 -7.38 8.02
C THR A 129 -12.70 -6.65 9.10
N TYR A 130 -13.95 -7.07 9.37
CA TYR A 130 -14.88 -6.41 10.28
C TYR A 130 -15.10 -4.92 9.95
N ASN A 131 -14.87 -4.50 8.69
CA ASN A 131 -14.79 -3.09 8.27
C ASN A 131 -13.77 -2.23 9.03
N ILE A 132 -12.85 -2.85 9.76
CA ILE A 132 -11.91 -2.19 10.67
C ILE A 132 -10.47 -2.41 10.21
N THR A 133 -10.16 -3.60 9.72
CA THR A 133 -8.83 -3.97 9.23
C THR A 133 -8.82 -4.02 7.70
N THR A 134 -7.68 -4.38 7.12
CA THR A 134 -7.47 -4.34 5.68
C THR A 134 -7.21 -5.73 5.13
N MET A 135 -7.72 -5.95 3.92
CA MET A 135 -7.29 -7.08 3.12
C MET A 135 -5.98 -6.65 2.43
N THR A 136 -4.91 -7.40 2.65
CA THR A 136 -3.56 -6.97 2.22
C THR A 136 -3.30 -7.20 0.74
N GLY A 137 -2.20 -6.61 0.25
CA GLY A 137 -1.66 -6.89 -1.08
C GLY A 137 -1.39 -8.35 -1.36
N TYR A 138 -1.13 -9.18 -0.34
CA TYR A 138 -0.93 -10.62 -0.50
C TYR A 138 -2.19 -11.33 -0.98
N TYR A 139 -3.34 -10.95 -0.42
CA TYR A 139 -4.64 -11.44 -0.88
C TYR A 139 -4.91 -10.99 -2.32
N SER A 140 -4.69 -9.70 -2.61
CA SER A 140 -4.91 -9.14 -3.94
C SER A 140 -4.04 -9.83 -5.01
N ALA A 141 -2.75 -10.04 -4.72
CA ALA A 141 -1.83 -10.75 -5.61
C ALA A 141 -2.22 -12.22 -5.81
N PHE A 142 -2.67 -12.90 -4.75
CA PHE A 142 -3.18 -14.27 -4.88
C PHE A 142 -4.46 -14.30 -5.71
N LYS A 143 -5.40 -13.37 -5.52
CA LYS A 143 -6.63 -13.30 -6.31
C LYS A 143 -6.37 -13.14 -7.82
N CYS A 144 -5.32 -12.40 -8.17
CA CYS A 144 -4.93 -12.17 -9.57
C CYS A 144 -4.15 -13.33 -10.18
N PHE A 145 -3.16 -13.90 -9.47
CA PHE A 145 -2.17 -14.82 -10.06
C PHE A 145 -1.96 -16.11 -9.25
N SER A 146 -2.79 -16.38 -8.25
CA SER A 146 -2.64 -17.49 -7.32
C SER A 146 -1.24 -17.48 -6.69
N TYR A 147 -0.63 -18.65 -6.52
CA TYR A 147 0.73 -18.82 -6.05
C TYR A 147 1.77 -18.12 -6.93
N LEU A 148 1.47 -17.76 -8.19
CA LEU A 148 2.36 -16.99 -9.05
C LEU A 148 2.37 -15.49 -8.73
N GLY A 149 1.58 -15.03 -7.76
CA GLY A 149 1.54 -13.62 -7.33
C GLY A 149 2.89 -13.07 -6.87
N PHE A 150 3.86 -13.90 -6.48
CA PHE A 150 5.21 -13.41 -6.15
C PHE A 150 5.92 -12.77 -7.35
N PHE A 151 5.62 -13.19 -8.59
CA PHE A 151 6.18 -12.57 -9.79
C PHE A 151 5.76 -11.11 -9.92
N LEU A 152 4.56 -10.77 -9.45
CA LEU A 152 4.07 -9.40 -9.41
C LEU A 152 4.97 -8.53 -8.53
N PHE A 153 5.24 -8.96 -7.29
CA PHE A 153 6.11 -8.22 -6.37
C PHE A 153 7.56 -8.17 -6.88
N GLY A 154 8.05 -9.26 -7.49
CA GLY A 154 9.35 -9.30 -8.13
C GLY A 154 9.47 -8.31 -9.29
N PHE A 155 8.46 -8.24 -10.15
CA PHE A 155 8.38 -7.29 -11.26
C PHE A 155 8.31 -5.84 -10.77
N ILE A 156 7.49 -5.57 -9.76
CA ILE A 156 7.41 -4.26 -9.11
C ILE A 156 8.79 -3.87 -8.57
N GLY A 157 9.43 -4.74 -7.79
CA GLY A 157 10.78 -4.51 -7.26
C GLY A 157 11.82 -4.25 -8.35
N TYR A 158 11.76 -5.01 -9.45
CA TYR A 158 12.59 -4.78 -10.62
C TYR A 158 12.40 -3.38 -11.23
N LEU A 159 11.14 -2.92 -11.40
CA LEU A 159 10.84 -1.58 -11.90
C LEU A 159 11.41 -0.49 -10.98
N TYR A 160 11.24 -0.61 -9.66
CA TYR A 160 11.85 0.33 -8.71
C TYR A 160 13.37 0.35 -8.83
N GLY A 161 14.01 -0.82 -8.89
CA GLY A 161 15.45 -0.94 -9.08
C GLY A 161 15.93 -0.33 -10.40
N TYR A 162 15.15 -0.48 -11.47
CA TYR A 162 15.42 0.10 -12.78
C TYR A 162 15.39 1.64 -12.76
N PHE A 163 14.38 2.24 -12.11
CA PHE A 163 14.30 3.69 -11.98
C PHE A 163 15.38 4.24 -11.04
N TRP A 164 15.59 3.60 -9.89
CA TRP A 164 16.61 3.97 -8.90
C TRP A 164 18.01 4.13 -9.54
N ARG A 165 18.45 3.16 -10.35
CA ARG A 165 19.76 3.22 -11.02
C ARG A 165 19.91 4.39 -12.00
N ARG A 166 18.82 5.01 -12.44
CA ARG A 166 18.82 6.09 -13.42
C ARG A 166 18.48 7.47 -12.87
N ILE A 167 18.12 7.60 -11.58
CA ILE A 167 17.70 8.89 -11.01
C ILE A 167 18.79 9.97 -11.15
N CYS A 168 20.08 9.59 -11.02
CA CYS A 168 21.19 10.54 -11.14
C CYS A 168 21.41 11.04 -12.58
N LYS A 169 20.90 10.32 -13.58
CA LYS A 169 21.09 10.64 -15.01
C LYS A 169 19.84 11.21 -15.67
N SER A 170 18.69 11.14 -15.00
CA SER A 170 17.40 11.44 -15.61
C SER A 170 16.41 12.00 -14.59
N GLN A 171 16.02 13.26 -14.81
CA GLN A 171 15.02 13.92 -13.97
C GLN A 171 13.64 13.26 -14.08
N ILE A 172 13.27 12.71 -15.25
CA ILE A 172 12.01 11.95 -15.39
C ILE A 172 12.04 10.69 -14.51
N CYS A 173 13.18 9.99 -14.46
CA CYS A 173 13.32 8.80 -13.62
C CYS A 173 13.26 9.15 -12.14
N LEU A 174 13.88 10.27 -11.72
CA LEU A 174 13.77 10.78 -10.35
C LEU A 174 12.32 11.12 -9.99
N PHE A 175 11.61 11.83 -10.88
CA PHE A 175 10.21 12.19 -10.67
C PHE A 175 9.31 10.95 -10.54
N ILE A 176 9.45 10.00 -11.47
CA ILE A 176 8.72 8.73 -11.44
C ILE A 176 9.03 7.98 -10.13
N TYR A 177 10.30 7.87 -9.76
CA TYR A 177 10.72 7.20 -8.53
C TYR A 177 10.08 7.83 -7.27
N LEU A 178 10.13 9.15 -7.12
CA LEU A 178 9.53 9.86 -6.00
C LEU A 178 8.00 9.77 -5.98
N SER A 179 7.36 9.69 -7.15
CA SER A 179 5.91 9.56 -7.26
C SER A 179 5.40 8.18 -6.85
N ILE A 180 6.22 7.15 -7.06
CA ILE A 180 5.85 5.75 -6.81
C ILE A 180 6.40 5.24 -5.47
N ILE A 181 7.45 5.82 -4.88
CA ILE A 181 7.99 5.35 -3.58
C ILE A 181 6.94 5.41 -2.47
N ALA A 182 6.08 6.44 -2.48
CA ALA A 182 5.00 6.59 -1.52
C ALA A 182 3.94 5.49 -1.64
N THR A 183 3.80 4.85 -2.80
CA THR A 183 2.85 3.75 -3.00
C THR A 183 3.40 2.39 -2.56
N VAL A 184 4.70 2.27 -2.25
CA VAL A 184 5.29 1.00 -1.83
C VAL A 184 4.57 0.40 -0.61
N PRO A 185 4.35 1.13 0.50
CA PRO A 185 3.67 0.55 1.66
C PRO A 185 2.22 0.15 1.34
N LEU A 186 1.52 0.97 0.54
CA LEU A 186 0.13 0.74 0.14
C LEU A 186 -0.05 -0.55 -0.66
N ILE A 187 0.95 -0.92 -1.48
CA ILE A 187 0.94 -2.19 -2.22
C ILE A 187 0.86 -3.37 -1.26
N PHE A 188 1.55 -3.31 -0.13
CA PHE A 188 1.53 -4.39 0.86
C PHE A 188 0.30 -4.33 1.76
N THR A 189 -0.16 -3.14 2.15
CA THR A 189 -1.25 -3.00 3.13
C THR A 189 -2.64 -3.12 2.53
N HIS A 190 -2.86 -2.68 1.29
CA HIS A 190 -4.21 -2.70 0.67
C HIS A 190 -4.27 -3.53 -0.60
N GLY A 191 -3.36 -3.29 -1.55
CA GLY A 191 -3.54 -3.87 -2.87
C GLY A 191 -2.59 -3.36 -3.92
N VAL A 192 -2.38 -4.20 -4.92
CA VAL A 192 -1.47 -3.91 -6.04
C VAL A 192 -2.09 -2.91 -7.02
N ASP A 193 -3.41 -2.81 -7.05
CA ASP A 193 -4.22 -1.90 -7.85
C ASP A 193 -3.90 -0.41 -7.58
N TYR A 194 -3.48 -0.06 -6.36
CA TYR A 194 -3.00 1.29 -6.03
C TYR A 194 -1.77 1.70 -6.85
N LEU A 195 -0.82 0.78 -7.06
CA LEU A 195 0.35 1.04 -7.90
C LEU A 195 -0.07 1.22 -9.35
N TYR A 196 -0.91 0.33 -9.87
CA TYR A 196 -1.36 0.38 -11.26
C TYR A 196 -2.10 1.68 -11.55
N THR A 197 -3.01 2.09 -10.68
CA THR A 197 -3.71 3.37 -10.77
C THR A 197 -2.69 4.51 -10.81
N ARG A 198 -1.70 4.53 -9.91
CA ARG A 198 -0.67 5.56 -9.90
C ARG A 198 0.18 5.58 -11.18
N LEU A 199 0.56 4.43 -11.70
CA LEU A 199 1.31 4.31 -12.95
C LEU A 199 0.49 4.83 -14.13
N ILE A 200 -0.79 4.48 -14.21
CA ILE A 200 -1.69 4.96 -15.25
C ILE A 200 -1.79 6.49 -15.21
N PHE A 201 -1.93 7.10 -14.03
CA PHE A 201 -1.89 8.56 -13.88
C PHE A 201 -0.58 9.16 -14.43
N ILE A 202 0.56 8.57 -14.05
CA ILE A 202 1.87 9.03 -14.49
C ILE A 202 1.99 8.93 -16.01
N PHE A 203 1.57 7.83 -16.63
CA PHE A 203 1.71 7.62 -18.06
C PHE A 203 0.69 8.38 -18.92
N LEU A 204 -0.56 8.53 -18.46
CA LEU A 204 -1.60 9.20 -19.23
C LEU A 204 -1.57 10.72 -19.09
N ILE A 205 -1.19 11.23 -17.92
CA ILE A 205 -1.28 12.67 -17.62
C ILE A 205 0.11 13.28 -17.51
N ILE A 206 0.95 12.75 -16.62
CA ILE A 206 2.21 13.44 -16.30
C ILE A 206 3.26 13.28 -17.41
N TYR A 207 3.39 12.08 -17.98
CA TYR A 207 4.39 11.80 -19.01
C TYR A 207 4.15 12.63 -20.28
N PRO A 208 2.93 12.75 -20.83
CA PRO A 208 2.68 13.63 -21.98
C PRO A 208 2.95 15.09 -21.66
N LEU A 209 2.45 15.59 -20.53
CA LEU A 209 2.68 16.98 -20.12
C LEU A 209 4.17 17.30 -19.98
N SER A 210 4.91 16.43 -19.27
CA SER A 210 6.35 16.59 -19.12
C SER A 210 7.10 16.44 -20.44
N TYR A 211 6.68 15.53 -21.33
CA TYR A 211 7.28 15.41 -22.66
C TYR A 211 7.15 16.69 -23.49
N TYR A 212 6.00 17.38 -23.42
CA TYR A 212 5.81 18.68 -24.08
C TYR A 212 6.57 19.82 -23.40
N SER A 213 6.75 19.78 -22.08
CA SER A 213 7.45 20.82 -21.31
C SER A 213 8.96 20.65 -21.20
N ILE A 214 9.51 19.46 -21.47
CA ILE A 214 10.95 19.22 -21.42
C ILE A 214 11.60 19.86 -22.66
N GLU A 215 12.21 21.03 -22.46
CA GLU A 215 13.23 21.52 -23.39
C GLU A 215 14.32 20.46 -23.53
N ARG A 216 14.46 19.88 -24.73
CA ARG A 216 15.56 18.96 -25.03
C ARG A 216 16.87 19.73 -25.17
N LYS A 217 17.40 20.28 -24.08
CA LYS A 217 18.77 20.76 -24.07
C LYS A 217 19.69 19.55 -24.13
N LYS A 218 20.47 19.44 -25.22
CA LYS A 218 21.56 18.47 -25.31
C LYS A 218 22.46 18.70 -24.10
N ILE A 219 22.50 17.72 -23.20
CA ILE A 219 23.48 17.71 -22.11
C ILE A 219 24.85 17.59 -22.78
N LYS A 220 25.59 18.70 -22.88
CA LYS A 220 27.03 18.64 -23.17
C LYS A 220 27.65 17.93 -21.97
N ALA A 221 28.09 16.70 -22.16
CA ALA A 221 28.88 15.99 -21.16
C ALA A 221 30.11 16.85 -20.87
N SER A 222 30.10 17.54 -19.73
CA SER A 222 31.30 18.22 -19.23
C SER A 222 32.20 17.15 -18.65
N THR A 223 33.17 16.72 -19.46
CA THR A 223 34.25 15.83 -19.06
C THR A 223 35.16 16.54 -18.05
N LYS A 224 34.72 16.65 -16.79
CA LYS A 224 35.60 16.88 -15.64
C LYS A 224 35.03 16.13 -14.44
N PHE A 225 35.33 14.83 -14.40
CA PHE A 225 35.45 14.12 -13.14
C PHE A 225 36.79 14.53 -12.54
N ILE A 226 36.78 15.23 -11.42
CA ILE A 226 37.95 15.33 -10.55
C ILE A 226 37.85 14.11 -9.62
N VAL A 227 38.92 13.31 -9.67
CA VAL A 227 39.17 12.08 -8.90
C VAL A 227 39.14 12.36 -7.40
#